data_AF-A0A3B8K0K0-F1
#
_entry.id   AF-A0A3B8K0K0-F1
#
_cell.length_a   1.000
_cell.length_b   1.000
_cell.length_c   1.000
_cell.angle_alpha   90.00
_cell.angle_beta   90.00
_cell.angle_gamma   90.00
#
_symmetry.space_group_name_H-M   'P 1'
#
loop_
_entity.id
_entity.type
_entity.pdbx_description
1 polymer ?
#
loop_
_entity_poly.entity_id
_entity_poly.type
_entity_poly.pdbx_seq_one_letter_code
_entity_poly.pdbx_strand_id
1 'polypeptide(L)' 'FACWGVISIEAGLISPPIGMNLNIIKGVASDVPMSTVFRGVMPFFCALLVLMALVLFIPQIALYLPSVLR' A
#
# COMPACT_ATOMS: atom_id res chain seq x y z
N PHE A 1 9.73 3.60 13.10
CA PHE A 1 8.72 2.61 13.52
C PHE A 1 7.29 2.99 13.10
N ALA A 2 6.80 4.21 13.37
CA ALA A 2 5.45 4.62 12.94
C ALA A 2 5.19 4.46 11.42
N CYS A 3 6.11 4.95 10.56
CA CYS A 3 5.95 4.84 9.10
C CYS A 3 5.87 3.38 8.61
N TRP A 4 6.64 2.47 9.22
CA TRP A 4 6.60 1.04 8.89
C TRP A 4 5.23 0.42 9.21
N GLY A 5 4.66 0.77 10.35
CA GLY A 5 3.32 0.33 10.74
C GLY A 5 2.25 0.80 9.75
N VAL A 6 2.31 2.07 9.31
CA VAL A 6 1.37 2.63 8.32
C VAL A 6 1.46 1.88 6.98
N ILE A 7 2.67 1.66 6.47
CA ILE A 7 2.89 0.92 5.20
C ILE A 7 2.38 -0.53 5.31
N SER A 8 2.56 -1.17 6.47
CA SER A 8 2.09 -2.54 6.72
C SER A 8 0.55 -2.62 6.73
N ILE A 9 -0.12 -1.60 7.27
CA ILE A 9 -1.58 -1.49 7.25
C ILE A 9 -2.07 -1.29 5.82
N GLU A 10 -1.47 -0.38 5.05
CA GLU A 10 -1.80 -0.15 3.63
C GLU A 10 -1.63 -1.43 2.79
N ALA A 11 -0.54 -2.17 2.99
CA ALA A 11 -0.32 -3.46 2.34
C ALA A 11 -1.42 -4.48 2.69
N GLY A 12 -1.91 -4.49 3.94
CA GLY A 12 -3.01 -5.32 4.39
C GLY A 12 -4.36 -4.95 3.76
N LEU A 13 -4.61 -3.66 3.52
CA LEU A 13 -5.85 -3.15 2.90
C LEU A 13 -5.96 -3.51 1.41
N ILE A 14 -4.82 -3.72 0.73
CA ILE A 14 -4.76 -4.12 -0.67
C ILE A 14 -4.74 -5.64 -0.82
N SER A 15 -4.08 -6.35 0.10
CA SER A 15 -3.96 -7.80 0.05
C SER A 15 -5.32 -8.49 0.26
N PRO A 16 -5.61 -9.59 -0.46
CA PRO A 16 -6.91 -10.24 -0.49
C PRO A 16 -7.46 -10.74 0.87
N PRO A 17 -6.67 -11.07 1.93
CA PRO A 17 -7.27 -11.48 3.21
C PRO A 17 -8.13 -10.38 3.85
N ILE A 18 -7.87 -9.09 3.60
CA ILE A 18 -8.76 -7.99 4.02
C ILE A 18 -9.32 -7.26 2.80
N GLY A 19 -8.45 -6.86 1.85
CA GLY A 19 -8.80 -6.39 0.51
C GLY A 19 -9.81 -5.25 0.49
N MET A 20 -9.89 -4.46 1.57
CA MET A 20 -10.96 -3.50 1.78
C MET A 20 -11.02 -2.46 0.66
N ASN A 21 -9.86 -1.99 0.19
CA ASN A 21 -9.77 -1.04 -0.91
C ASN A 21 -10.32 -1.63 -2.22
N LEU A 22 -10.09 -2.92 -2.47
CA LEU A 22 -10.61 -3.62 -3.65
C LEU A 22 -12.12 -3.85 -3.56
N ASN A 23 -12.63 -4.12 -2.36
CA ASN A 23 -14.05 -4.29 -2.10
C ASN A 23 -14.83 -2.98 -2.28
N ILE A 24 -14.24 -1.84 -1.92
CA ILE A 24 -14.83 -0.51 -2.16
C ILE A 24 -14.89 -0.22 -3.67
N ILE A 25 -13.81 -0.50 -4.41
CA ILE A 25 -13.79 -0.31 -5.87
C ILE A 25 -14.85 -1.19 -6.54
N LYS A 26 -15.04 -2.44 -6.09
CA LYS A 26 -16.13 -3.30 -6.57
C LYS A 26 -17.52 -2.75 -6.23
N GLY A 27 -17.67 -2.06 -5.10
CA GLY A 27 -18.91 -1.38 -4.73
C GLY A 27 -19.28 -0.21 -5.63
N VAL A 28 -18.28 0.49 -6.18
CA VAL A 28 -18.46 1.61 -7.13
C VAL A 28 -18.54 1.13 -8.58
N ALA A 29 -17.77 0.10 -8.94
CA ALA A 29 -17.70 -0.48 -10.27
C ALA A 29 -18.12 -1.97 -10.24
N SER A 30 -19.43 -2.19 -10.07
CA SER A 30 -20.02 -3.53 -9.93
C SER A 30 -19.87 -4.42 -11.16
N ASP A 31 -19.70 -3.83 -12.34
CA ASP A 31 -19.53 -4.55 -13.62
C ASP A 31 -18.12 -5.10 -13.85
N VAL A 32 -17.13 -4.72 -13.02
CA VAL A 32 -15.74 -5.17 -13.20
C VAL A 32 -15.46 -6.41 -12.35
N PRO A 33 -15.02 -7.54 -12.94
CA PRO A 33 -14.70 -8.73 -12.17
C PRO A 33 -13.49 -8.50 -11.27
N MET A 34 -13.56 -9.05 -10.05
CA MET A 34 -12.57 -8.84 -8.98
C MET A 34 -11.15 -9.22 -9.41
N SER A 35 -10.99 -10.20 -10.29
CA SER A 35 -9.70 -10.60 -10.85
C SER A 35 -9.04 -9.50 -11.68
N THR A 36 -9.83 -8.66 -12.36
CA THR A 36 -9.32 -7.54 -13.19
C THR A 36 -8.86 -6.40 -12.30
N VAL A 37 -9.61 -6.09 -11.23
CA VAL A 37 -9.22 -5.09 -10.23
C VAL A 37 -7.93 -5.54 -9.53
N PHE A 38 -7.86 -6.81 -9.14
CA PHE A 38 -6.68 -7.38 -8.49
C PHE A 38 -5.44 -7.32 -9.39
N ARG A 39 -5.60 -7.67 -10.67
CA ARG A 39 -4.52 -7.59 -11.66
C ARG A 39 -4.08 -6.16 -11.95
N GLY A 40 -5.01 -5.21 -11.91
CA GLY A 40 -4.73 -3.78 -12.03
C GLY A 40 -4.00 -3.20 -10.82
N VAL A 41 -4.28 -3.70 -9.61
CA VAL A 41 -3.62 -3.25 -8.37
C VAL A 41 -2.26 -3.91 -8.15
N MET A 42 -2.02 -5.08 -8.73
CA MET A 42 -0.77 -5.84 -8.61
C MET A 42 0.51 -5.01 -8.82
N PRO A 43 0.63 -4.15 -9.86
CA PRO A 43 1.81 -3.29 -10.03
C PRO A 43 1.97 -2.28 -8.89
N PHE A 44 0.86 -1.73 -8.38
CA PHE A 44 0.89 -0.82 -7.23
C PHE A 44 1.31 -1.54 -5.96
N PHE A 45 0.81 -2.76 -5.73
CA PHE A 45 1.21 -3.59 -4.61
C PHE A 45 2.71 -3.91 -4.63
N CYS A 46 3.27 -4.24 -5.79
CA CYS A 46 4.72 -4.40 -5.96
C CYS A 46 5.48 -3.11 -5.64
N ALA A 47 5.02 -1.95 -6.10
CA ALA A 47 5.65 -0.67 -5.77
C ALA A 47 5.63 -0.39 -4.25
N LEU A 48 4.56 -0.79 -3.57
CA LEU A 48 4.40 -0.64 -2.13
C LEU A 48 5.37 -1.56 -1.35
N LEU A 49 5.57 -2.80 -1.82
CA LEU A 49 6.58 -3.71 -1.28
C LEU A 49 8.01 -3.19 -1.50
N VAL A 50 8.29 -2.62 -2.68
CA VAL A 50 9.58 -1.98 -2.96
C VAL A 50 9.80 -0.80 -2.02
N LEU A 51 8.80 0.07 -1.84
CA LEU A 51 8.87 1.19 -0.89
C LEU A 51 9.09 0.70 0.54
N MET A 52 8.40 -0.36 0.95
CA MET A 52 8.58 -0.98 2.27
C MET A 52 10.03 -1.44 2.45
N ALA A 53 10.59 -2.19 1.49
CA ALA A 53 12.00 -2.59 1.53
C ALA A 53 12.94 -1.37 1.57
N LEU A 54 12.65 -0.33 0.79
CA LEU A 54 13.46 0.87 0.70
C LEU A 54 13.47 1.64 2.03
N VAL A 55 12.33 1.76 2.71
CA VAL A 55 12.22 2.37 4.05
C VAL A 55 12.90 1.51 5.12
N LEU A 56 12.92 0.18 4.96
CA LEU A 56 13.64 -0.73 5.86
C LEU A 56 15.16 -0.55 5.78
N PHE A 57 15.71 -0.48 4.56
CA PHE A 57 17.16 -0.36 4.32
C PHE A 57 17.66 1.10 4.38
N ILE A 58 16.80 2.07 4.08
CA ILE A 58 17.12 3.51 4.06
C ILE A 58 16.07 4.27 4.89
N PRO A 59 16.10 4.16 6.24
CA PRO A 59 15.11 4.82 7.11
C PRO A 59 15.19 6.36 7.04
N GLN A 60 16.30 6.89 6.51
CA GLN A 60 16.55 8.32 6.34
C GLN A 60 15.49 9.01 5.45
N ILE A 61 14.89 8.29 4.49
CA ILE A 61 13.85 8.85 3.62
C ILE A 61 12.57 9.17 4.41
N ALA A 62 12.20 8.29 5.34
CA ALA A 62 11.06 8.52 6.23
C ALA A 62 11.36 9.56 7.32
N LEU A 63 12.64 9.72 7.68
CA LEU A 63 13.11 10.68 8.69
C LEU A 63 13.42 12.07 8.12
N TYR A 64 13.51 12.22 6.80
CA TYR A 64 13.81 13.50 6.15
C TYR A 64 12.80 14.58 6.53
N LEU A 65 11.50 14.31 6.37
CA LEU A 65 10.45 15.27 6.68
C LEU A 65 10.40 15.66 8.17
N PRO A 66 10.45 14.73 9.16
CA PRO A 66 10.59 15.09 10.57
C PRO A 66 11.89 15.80 10.93
N SER A 67 12.97 15.60 10.18
CA SER A 67 14.26 16.27 10.42
C SER A 67 14.28 17.72 9.94
N VAL A 68 13.48 18.05 8.93
CA VAL A 68 13.34 19.41 8.36
C VAL A 68 12.32 20.25 9.13
N LEU A 69 11.34 19.62 9.78
CA LEU A 69 10.32 20.27 10.61
C LEU A 69 10.78 20.57 12.06
N ARG A 70 12.07 20.34 12.38
CA ARG A 70 12.67 20.70 13.66
C ARG A 70 13.06 22.18 13.73
#